data_AF-A0A920ECU7-F1
#
_entry.id   AF-A0A920ECU7-F1
#
_cell.length_a   1.000
_cell.length_b   1.000
_cell.length_c   1.000
_cell.angle_alpha   90.00
_cell.angle_beta   90.00
_cell.angle_gamma   90.00
#
_symmetry.space_group_name_H-M   'P 1'
#
loop_
_entity.id
_entity.type
_entity.pdbx_description
1 polymer ?
#
loop_
_entity_poly.entity_id
_entity_poly.type
_entity_poly.pdbx_seq_one_letter_code
_entity_poly.pdbx_strand_id
1 'polypeptide(L)'
;MVKERGISEGSVVGLSLPSCIEYIVSYIALAKVGAITAGINPRFTSRERSKTLRTLDPNLVITAKGYDDGVGDQYRKTLITLNEEELIQNHRVTGGSPQPLEDDDERPVCICFTSGSSGNPKGALFANRQLRAISELDAEGLGEEEATDMRSTEFAHVGVMTKLPWLLATAGTTHLIHKWNAREILQLNS
;
A
#
# COMPACT_ATOMS: atom_id res chain seq x y z
N MET A 1 -0.89 -10.61 -13.74
CA MET A 1 -0.85 -10.98 -12.30
C MET A 1 -2.16 -10.81 -11.54
N VAL A 2 -2.64 -9.59 -11.27
CA VAL A 2 -3.78 -9.37 -10.34
C VAL A 2 -5.11 -9.91 -10.90
N LYS A 3 -5.47 -9.56 -12.14
CA LYS A 3 -6.67 -10.10 -12.83
C LYS A 3 -6.67 -11.62 -12.99
N GLU A 4 -5.52 -12.22 -13.31
CA GLU A 4 -5.38 -13.68 -13.45
C GLU A 4 -5.60 -14.42 -12.13
N ARG A 5 -5.47 -13.72 -11.00
CA ARG A 5 -5.81 -14.23 -9.67
C ARG A 5 -7.27 -13.97 -9.30
N GLY A 6 -8.13 -13.62 -10.25
CA GLY A 6 -9.56 -13.38 -10.02
C GLY A 6 -9.85 -12.11 -9.23
N ILE A 7 -8.90 -11.18 -9.19
CA ILE A 7 -9.09 -9.85 -8.59
C ILE A 7 -9.69 -8.92 -9.64
N SER A 8 -10.80 -8.30 -9.26
CA SER A 8 -11.56 -7.34 -10.06
C SER A 8 -11.83 -6.07 -9.25
N GLU A 9 -12.51 -5.12 -9.89
CA GLU A 9 -13.05 -3.96 -9.18
C GLU A 9 -13.88 -4.40 -7.96
N GLY A 10 -13.69 -3.71 -6.83
CA GLY A 10 -14.33 -4.02 -5.55
C GLY A 10 -13.67 -5.14 -4.74
N SER A 11 -12.71 -5.89 -5.30
CA SER A 11 -11.98 -6.92 -4.54
C SER A 11 -11.11 -6.29 -3.45
N VAL A 12 -11.12 -6.87 -2.26
CA VAL A 12 -10.28 -6.45 -1.12
C VAL A 12 -9.01 -7.29 -1.08
N VAL A 13 -7.86 -6.63 -1.11
CA VAL A 13 -6.54 -7.29 -1.08
C VAL A 13 -5.72 -6.78 0.09
N GLY A 14 -5.34 -7.69 0.99
CA GLY A 14 -4.45 -7.39 2.11
C GLY A 14 -2.99 -7.38 1.69
N LEU A 15 -2.26 -6.30 1.98
CA LEU A 15 -0.81 -6.24 1.82
C LEU A 15 -0.11 -6.42 3.16
N SER A 16 0.48 -7.60 3.37
CA SER A 16 1.35 -7.91 4.50
C SER A 16 2.80 -7.91 4.02
N LEU A 17 3.31 -6.71 3.77
CA LEU A 17 4.62 -6.49 3.16
C LEU A 17 5.38 -5.43 3.97
N PRO A 18 6.73 -5.47 3.98
CA PRO A 18 7.51 -4.36 4.52
C PRO A 18 7.34 -3.09 3.68
N SER A 19 7.83 -1.96 4.21
CA SER A 19 8.00 -0.73 3.42
C SER A 19 9.09 -0.93 2.37
N CYS A 20 8.68 -1.30 1.16
CA CYS A 20 9.52 -1.68 0.02
C CYS A 20 8.84 -1.30 -1.31
N ILE A 21 9.57 -1.40 -2.41
CA ILE A 21 9.04 -1.06 -3.74
C ILE A 21 7.89 -2.01 -4.15
N GLU A 22 7.95 -3.28 -3.76
CA GLU A 22 6.92 -4.26 -4.06
C GLU A 22 5.58 -3.89 -3.42
N TYR A 23 5.59 -3.23 -2.26
CA TYR A 23 4.39 -2.68 -1.65
C TYR A 23 3.75 -1.63 -2.55
N ILE A 24 4.55 -0.67 -3.03
CA ILE A 24 4.08 0.43 -3.88
C ILE A 24 3.57 -0.10 -5.23
N VAL A 25 4.34 -0.98 -5.87
CA VAL A 25 3.96 -1.63 -7.12
C VAL A 25 2.66 -2.42 -6.96
N SER A 26 2.51 -3.18 -5.86
CA SER A 26 1.28 -3.91 -5.56
C SER A 26 0.10 -2.96 -5.36
N TYR A 27 0.26 -1.91 -4.57
CA TYR A 27 -0.80 -0.91 -4.33
C TYR A 27 -1.27 -0.29 -5.65
N ILE A 28 -0.34 0.18 -6.50
CA ILE A 28 -0.67 0.81 -7.79
C ILE A 28 -1.34 -0.19 -8.73
N ALA A 29 -0.83 -1.43 -8.78
CA ALA A 29 -1.43 -2.49 -9.61
C ALA A 29 -2.87 -2.82 -9.20
N LEU A 30 -3.15 -2.82 -7.89
CA LEU A 30 -4.50 -3.00 -7.34
C LEU A 30 -5.42 -1.83 -7.67
N ALA A 31 -4.95 -0.60 -7.46
CA ALA A 31 -5.69 0.61 -7.78
C ALA A 31 -6.08 0.67 -9.27
N LYS A 32 -5.16 0.30 -10.17
CA LYS A 32 -5.39 0.26 -11.62
C LYS A 32 -6.45 -0.77 -12.06
N VAL A 33 -6.83 -1.72 -11.21
CA VAL A 33 -7.92 -2.68 -11.50
C VAL A 33 -9.15 -2.45 -10.62
N GLY A 34 -9.17 -1.37 -9.83
CA GLY A 34 -10.29 -1.00 -8.96
C GLY A 34 -10.37 -1.84 -7.69
N ALA A 35 -9.30 -2.53 -7.32
CA ALA A 35 -9.23 -3.31 -6.11
C ALA A 35 -8.86 -2.42 -4.91
N ILE A 36 -9.41 -2.77 -3.75
CA ILE A 36 -9.25 -2.06 -2.49
C ILE A 36 -8.04 -2.61 -1.76
N THR A 37 -7.04 -1.76 -1.55
CA THR A 37 -5.81 -2.16 -0.86
C THR A 37 -5.95 -1.99 0.66
N ALA A 38 -5.81 -3.07 1.42
CA ALA A 38 -5.80 -3.03 2.87
C ALA A 38 -4.36 -3.19 3.40
N GLY A 39 -3.82 -2.14 4.00
CA GLY A 39 -2.47 -2.15 4.56
C GLY A 39 -2.43 -2.90 5.88
N ILE A 40 -1.66 -3.99 5.93
CA ILE A 40 -1.45 -4.77 7.14
C ILE A 40 -0.08 -4.42 7.69
N ASN A 41 -0.04 -3.83 8.89
CA ASN A 41 1.22 -3.35 9.46
C ASN A 41 2.22 -4.51 9.60
N PRO A 42 3.40 -4.43 8.97
CA PRO A 42 4.41 -5.49 9.02
C PRO A 42 4.94 -5.75 10.43
N ARG A 43 4.81 -4.78 11.35
CA ARG A 43 5.18 -4.93 12.76
C ARG A 43 4.13 -5.65 13.62
N PHE A 44 2.96 -5.97 13.07
CA PHE A 44 1.98 -6.76 13.81
C PHE A 44 2.52 -8.14 14.13
N THR A 45 2.31 -8.56 15.37
CA THR A 45 2.49 -9.95 15.77
C THR A 45 1.58 -10.86 14.94
N SER A 46 1.93 -12.14 14.79
CA SER A 46 1.08 -13.16 14.16
C SER A 46 -0.39 -13.11 14.63
N ARG A 47 -0.61 -12.90 15.95
CA ARG A 47 -1.96 -12.81 16.52
C ARG A 47 -2.71 -11.57 16.07
N GLU A 48 -2.07 -10.40 16.08
CA GLU A 48 -2.66 -9.15 15.60
C GLU A 48 -2.96 -9.22 14.11
N ARG A 49 -2.02 -9.73 13.32
CA ARG A 49 -2.21 -9.96 11.89
C ARG A 49 -3.40 -10.86 11.61
N SER A 50 -3.47 -12.00 12.30
CA SER A 50 -4.60 -12.93 12.19
C SER A 50 -5.94 -12.28 12.56
N LYS A 51 -5.96 -11.43 13.60
CA LYS A 51 -7.17 -10.69 13.99
C LYS A 51 -7.57 -9.70 12.91
N THR A 52 -6.63 -8.91 12.40
CA THR A 52 -6.87 -7.94 11.33
C THR A 52 -7.42 -8.61 10.08
N LEU A 53 -6.82 -9.72 9.66
CA LEU A 53 -7.27 -10.48 8.49
C LEU A 53 -8.66 -11.08 8.68
N ARG A 54 -9.00 -11.55 9.89
CA ARG A 54 -10.37 -12.00 10.20
C ARG A 54 -11.41 -10.88 10.14
N THR A 55 -11.05 -9.68 10.55
CA THR A 55 -11.93 -8.51 10.43
C THR A 55 -12.05 -8.04 8.98
N LEU A 56 -10.96 -8.18 8.21
CA LEU A 56 -10.89 -7.75 6.82
C LEU A 56 -11.61 -8.69 5.84
N ASP A 57 -11.51 -10.00 6.07
CA ASP A 57 -11.95 -11.07 5.17
C ASP A 57 -11.55 -10.85 3.69
N PRO A 58 -10.23 -10.77 3.39
CA PRO A 58 -9.76 -10.36 2.07
C PRO A 58 -9.93 -11.46 1.01
N ASN A 59 -10.14 -11.05 -0.24
CA ASN A 59 -10.14 -11.96 -1.39
C ASN A 59 -8.74 -12.54 -1.68
N LEU A 60 -7.69 -11.81 -1.33
CA LEU A 60 -6.30 -12.21 -1.49
C LEU A 60 -5.41 -11.51 -0.45
N VAL A 61 -4.39 -12.22 0.02
CA VAL A 61 -3.27 -11.62 0.77
C VAL A 61 -2.01 -11.70 -0.08
N ILE A 62 -1.36 -10.56 -0.31
CA ILE A 62 -0.01 -10.50 -0.87
C ILE A 62 0.96 -10.33 0.29
N THR A 63 1.95 -11.22 0.37
CA THR A 63 2.88 -11.29 1.49
C THR A 63 4.27 -11.69 1.02
N ALA A 64 5.28 -11.48 1.86
CA ALA A 64 6.65 -11.92 1.63
C ALA A 64 7.13 -12.84 2.76
N LYS A 65 8.23 -13.56 2.52
CA LYS A 65 8.83 -14.44 3.53
C LYS A 65 9.17 -13.63 4.79
N GLY A 66 8.69 -14.08 5.95
CA GLY A 66 8.89 -13.40 7.23
C GLY A 66 7.83 -12.34 7.54
N TYR A 67 6.89 -12.11 6.63
CA TYR A 67 5.71 -11.26 6.79
C TYR A 67 4.41 -12.04 6.53
N ASP A 68 4.49 -13.36 6.51
CA ASP A 68 3.37 -14.29 6.30
C ASP A 68 2.88 -14.96 7.59
N ASP A 69 3.55 -14.74 8.73
CA ASP A 69 3.12 -15.26 10.03
C ASP A 69 1.72 -14.75 10.44
N GLY A 70 0.80 -15.66 10.73
CA GLY A 70 -0.60 -15.30 11.01
C GLY A 70 -1.45 -15.00 9.78
N VAL A 71 -0.89 -15.08 8.56
CA VAL A 71 -1.67 -15.25 7.32
C VAL A 71 -2.10 -16.70 7.25
N GLY A 72 -3.24 -17.02 7.86
CA GLY A 72 -3.73 -18.39 7.94
C GLY A 72 -4.09 -18.98 6.56
N ASP A 73 -4.04 -20.31 6.45
CA ASP A 73 -4.24 -21.04 5.18
C ASP A 73 -5.68 -20.98 4.65
N GLN A 74 -6.62 -20.45 5.43
CA GLN A 74 -7.99 -20.19 4.96
C GLN A 74 -8.06 -19.07 3.91
N TYR A 75 -7.06 -18.19 3.84
CA TYR A 75 -7.03 -17.12 2.85
C TYR A 75 -6.22 -17.52 1.63
N ARG A 76 -6.67 -17.09 0.45
CA ARG A 76 -5.83 -17.15 -0.73
C ARG A 76 -4.63 -16.24 -0.51
N LYS A 77 -3.41 -16.77 -0.66
CA LYS A 77 -2.17 -16.01 -0.44
C LYS A 77 -1.24 -16.08 -1.66
N THR A 78 -0.61 -14.95 -1.97
CA THR A 78 0.52 -14.87 -2.90
C THR A 78 1.75 -14.52 -2.08
N LEU A 79 2.72 -15.43 -2.06
CA LEU A 79 4.05 -15.15 -1.53
C LEU A 79 4.90 -14.55 -2.66
N ILE A 80 5.43 -13.35 -2.45
CA ILE A 80 6.35 -12.68 -3.37
C ILE A 80 7.77 -12.65 -2.80
N THR A 81 8.75 -12.64 -3.70
CA THR A 81 10.14 -12.34 -3.35
C THR A 81 10.30 -10.83 -3.24
N LEU A 82 11.03 -10.37 -2.22
CA LEU A 82 11.43 -8.96 -2.09
C LEU A 82 12.66 -8.71 -2.95
N ASN A 83 12.41 -8.66 -4.25
CA ASN A 83 13.37 -8.33 -5.30
C ASN A 83 12.58 -7.71 -6.47
N GLU A 84 12.83 -6.43 -6.73
CA GLU A 84 12.12 -5.67 -7.75
C GLU A 84 12.22 -6.29 -9.15
N GLU A 85 13.42 -6.70 -9.54
CA GLU A 85 13.69 -7.28 -10.84
C GLU A 85 12.92 -8.58 -11.02
N GLU A 86 12.93 -9.43 -9.98
CA GLU A 86 12.22 -10.71 -9.98
C GLU A 86 10.70 -10.52 -10.00
N LEU A 87 10.18 -9.54 -9.24
CA LEU A 87 8.75 -9.22 -9.25
C LEU A 87 8.30 -8.80 -10.66
N ILE A 88 9.03 -7.89 -11.30
CA ILE A 88 8.69 -7.40 -12.63
C ILE A 88 8.82 -8.52 -13.66
N GLN A 89 9.94 -9.25 -13.67
CA GLN A 89 10.18 -10.32 -14.65
C GLN A 89 9.16 -11.44 -14.56
N ASN A 90 8.77 -11.86 -13.35
CA ASN A 90 7.89 -13.01 -13.16
C ASN A 90 6.40 -12.67 -13.30
N HIS A 91 6.02 -11.39 -13.24
CA HIS A 91 4.61 -11.00 -13.14
C HIS A 91 4.15 -9.94 -14.14
N ARG A 92 5.07 -9.38 -14.94
CA ARG A 92 4.74 -8.50 -16.06
C ARG A 92 4.07 -9.28 -17.18
N VAL A 93 2.94 -8.76 -17.66
CA VAL A 93 2.30 -9.21 -18.90
C VAL A 93 2.74 -8.25 -20.00
N THR A 94 3.61 -8.71 -20.91
CA THR A 94 4.09 -7.89 -22.03
C THR A 94 2.93 -7.48 -22.93
N GLY A 95 2.79 -6.18 -23.18
CA GLY A 95 1.68 -5.61 -23.97
C GLY A 95 0.33 -5.56 -23.25
N GLY A 96 0.25 -6.03 -22.00
CA GLY A 96 -0.95 -5.95 -21.19
C GLY A 96 -1.08 -4.60 -20.48
N SER A 97 -2.21 -3.92 -20.68
CA SER A 97 -2.65 -2.83 -19.81
C SER A 97 -3.99 -3.21 -19.18
N PRO A 98 -4.22 -2.90 -17.89
CA PRO A 98 -5.58 -2.94 -17.37
C PRO A 98 -6.46 -1.99 -18.20
N GLN A 99 -7.74 -2.34 -18.33
CA GLN A 99 -8.69 -1.43 -18.93
C GLN A 99 -8.83 -0.20 -18.01
N PRO A 100 -8.86 1.02 -18.57
CA PRO A 100 -9.14 2.21 -17.79
C PRO A 100 -10.46 2.06 -17.04
N LEU A 101 -10.46 2.48 -15.77
CA LEU A 101 -11.67 2.56 -14.97
C LEU A 101 -12.39 3.87 -15.28
N GLU A 102 -13.71 3.87 -15.17
CA GLU A 102 -14.49 5.11 -15.19
C GLU A 102 -14.12 5.98 -13.98
N ASP A 103 -14.15 7.29 -14.15
CA ASP A 103 -13.94 8.19 -13.02
C ASP A 103 -15.13 8.09 -12.06
N ASP A 104 -14.84 7.71 -10.82
CA ASP A 104 -15.84 7.54 -9.76
C ASP A 104 -15.17 7.93 -8.44
N ASP A 105 -15.67 9.02 -7.88
CA ASP A 105 -15.18 9.61 -6.64
C ASP A 105 -15.51 8.75 -5.41
N GLU A 106 -16.55 7.93 -5.46
CA GLU A 106 -16.93 7.06 -4.35
C GLU A 106 -16.28 5.67 -4.43
N ARG A 107 -15.51 5.40 -5.49
CA ARG A 107 -14.74 4.15 -5.62
C ARG A 107 -13.78 3.99 -4.44
N PRO A 108 -13.91 2.93 -3.61
CA PRO A 108 -12.98 2.69 -2.53
C PRO A 108 -11.61 2.29 -3.06
N VAL A 109 -10.55 2.84 -2.46
CA VAL A 109 -9.17 2.64 -2.89
C VAL A 109 -8.37 1.90 -1.83
N CYS A 110 -8.51 2.30 -0.56
CA CYS A 110 -7.72 1.68 0.48
C CYS A 110 -8.37 1.64 1.86
N ILE A 111 -7.94 0.66 2.66
CA ILE A 111 -8.33 0.45 4.05
C ILE A 111 -7.07 0.56 4.91
N CYS A 112 -7.07 1.53 5.81
CA CYS A 112 -5.99 1.72 6.77
C CYS A 112 -6.40 1.18 8.14
N PHE A 113 -5.69 0.18 8.64
CA PHE A 113 -5.94 -0.35 9.98
C PHE A 113 -5.22 0.46 11.05
N THR A 114 -5.95 0.77 12.12
CA THR A 114 -5.39 1.37 13.33
C THR A 114 -5.43 0.35 14.46
N SER A 115 -4.47 0.44 15.39
CA SER A 115 -4.52 -0.27 16.67
C SER A 115 -5.63 0.35 17.53
N GLY A 116 -6.89 0.04 17.21
CA GLY A 116 -8.03 0.55 17.95
C GLY A 116 -7.91 0.22 19.44
N SER A 117 -8.23 1.18 20.31
CA SER A 117 -8.17 1.06 21.77
C SER A 117 -9.01 -0.08 22.34
N SER A 118 -9.99 -0.58 21.59
CA SER A 118 -10.89 -1.69 21.95
C SER A 118 -10.30 -3.09 21.72
N GLY A 119 -9.03 -3.21 21.32
CA GLY A 119 -8.34 -4.50 21.12
C GLY A 119 -8.70 -5.27 19.84
N ASN A 120 -9.66 -4.74 19.06
CA ASN A 120 -10.00 -5.18 17.72
C ASN A 120 -9.56 -4.11 16.70
N PRO A 121 -8.84 -4.50 15.63
CA PRO A 121 -8.43 -3.57 14.57
C PRO A 121 -9.66 -2.92 13.92
N LYS A 122 -9.61 -1.60 13.74
CA LYS A 122 -10.62 -0.85 12.97
C LYS A 122 -10.00 -0.38 11.66
N GLY A 123 -10.66 -0.71 10.55
CA GLY A 123 -10.26 -0.27 9.22
C GLY A 123 -10.97 1.02 8.85
N ALA A 124 -10.21 2.06 8.52
CA ALA A 124 -10.72 3.29 7.91
C ALA A 124 -10.67 3.15 6.40
N LEU A 125 -11.83 3.25 5.74
CA LEU A 125 -11.97 3.15 4.28
C LEU A 125 -11.83 4.54 3.64
N PHE A 126 -11.02 4.63 2.59
CA PHE A 126 -10.83 5.83 1.80
C PHE A 126 -11.19 5.57 0.34
N ALA A 127 -12.03 6.43 -0.23
CA ALA A 127 -12.37 6.45 -1.64
C ALA A 127 -11.63 7.58 -2.37
N ASN A 128 -11.74 7.59 -3.70
CA ASN A 128 -11.10 8.58 -4.57
C ASN A 128 -11.34 10.02 -4.08
N ARG A 129 -12.58 10.37 -3.68
CA ARG A 129 -12.93 11.69 -3.17
C ARG A 129 -12.06 12.13 -2.00
N GLN A 130 -11.89 11.27 -1.00
CA GLN A 130 -11.05 11.57 0.17
C GLN A 130 -9.57 11.71 -0.24
N LEU A 131 -9.08 10.85 -1.13
CA LEU A 131 -7.69 10.91 -1.57
C LEU A 131 -7.40 12.16 -2.42
N ARG A 132 -8.34 12.59 -3.27
CA ARG A 132 -8.27 13.85 -4.02
C ARG A 132 -8.21 15.04 -3.07
N ALA A 133 -9.13 15.11 -2.11
CA ALA A 133 -9.15 16.19 -1.12
C ALA A 133 -7.84 16.26 -0.29
N ILE A 134 -7.27 15.10 0.10
CA ILE A 134 -5.96 15.05 0.78
C ILE A 134 -4.85 15.58 -0.13
N SER A 135 -4.87 15.19 -1.40
CA SER A 135 -3.86 15.61 -2.39
C SER A 135 -3.92 17.11 -2.66
N GLU A 136 -5.12 17.67 -2.76
CA GLU A 136 -5.35 19.12 -2.94
C GLU A 136 -4.82 19.91 -1.74
N LEU A 137 -5.19 19.51 -0.52
CA LEU A 137 -4.73 20.16 0.71
C LEU A 137 -3.21 20.07 0.91
N ASP A 138 -2.59 18.95 0.53
CA ASP A 138 -1.14 18.78 0.63
C ASP A 138 -0.40 19.59 -0.46
N ALA A 139 -0.98 19.76 -1.66
CA ALA A 139 -0.41 20.54 -2.74
C ALA A 139 -0.45 22.05 -2.47
N GLU A 140 -1.49 22.56 -1.80
CA GLU A 140 -1.57 23.97 -1.40
C GLU A 140 -0.48 24.38 -0.37
N GLY A 141 0.13 23.40 0.31
CA GLY A 141 1.12 23.64 1.37
C GLY A 141 2.58 23.68 0.91
N LEU A 142 2.90 23.28 -0.31
CA LEU A 142 4.28 23.14 -0.80
C LEU A 142 4.46 23.97 -2.08
N GLY A 143 5.41 24.92 -2.06
CA GLY A 143 5.80 25.68 -3.25
C GLY A 143 6.39 24.78 -4.34
N GLU A 144 6.56 25.32 -5.55
CA GLU A 144 7.01 24.63 -6.78
C GLU A 144 8.45 24.03 -6.74
N GLU A 145 9.05 23.78 -5.58
CA GLU A 145 10.34 23.10 -5.48
C GLU A 145 10.17 21.58 -5.58
N GLU A 146 11.09 20.91 -6.28
CA GLU A 146 11.19 19.44 -6.33
C GLU A 146 11.22 18.87 -4.91
N ALA A 147 10.05 18.41 -4.43
CA ALA A 147 9.87 18.01 -3.05
C ALA A 147 10.61 16.69 -2.79
N THR A 148 11.81 16.77 -2.22
CA THR A 148 12.46 15.62 -1.58
C THR A 148 11.79 15.42 -0.24
N ASP A 149 10.98 14.36 -0.13
CA ASP A 149 10.19 14.08 1.08
C ASP A 149 10.64 12.77 1.74
N MET A 150 10.76 12.83 3.07
CA MET A 150 11.24 11.73 3.89
C MET A 150 10.07 11.10 4.64
N ARG A 151 9.86 9.80 4.45
CA ARG A 151 8.80 9.06 5.15
C ARG A 151 9.38 8.15 6.22
N SER A 152 9.15 8.51 7.47
CA SER A 152 9.56 7.73 8.65
C SER A 152 8.53 6.69 9.09
N THR A 153 7.32 6.71 8.51
CA THR A 153 6.21 5.81 8.86
C THR A 153 6.09 4.65 7.89
N GLU A 154 5.66 3.48 8.38
CA GLU A 154 5.45 2.29 7.55
C GLU A 154 4.44 2.53 6.43
N PHE A 155 4.61 1.88 5.28
CA PHE A 155 3.74 2.04 4.12
C PHE A 155 2.31 1.57 4.33
N ALA A 156 2.09 0.66 5.28
CA ALA A 156 0.75 0.24 5.73
C ALA A 156 0.05 1.28 6.65
N HIS A 157 0.69 2.42 6.92
CA HIS A 157 0.12 3.49 7.71
C HIS A 157 -0.72 4.44 6.84
N VAL A 158 -1.75 5.02 7.45
CA VAL A 158 -2.66 5.97 6.78
C VAL A 158 -1.90 7.09 6.08
N GLY A 159 -0.85 7.65 6.71
CA GLY A 159 -0.08 8.75 6.17
C GLY A 159 0.64 8.47 4.85
N VAL A 160 0.96 7.21 4.54
CA VAL A 160 1.55 6.83 3.24
C VAL A 160 0.45 6.41 2.28
N MET A 161 -0.45 5.52 2.71
CA MET A 161 -1.48 4.96 1.84
C MET A 161 -2.40 6.03 1.25
N THR A 162 -2.77 7.05 2.03
CA THR A 162 -3.66 8.11 1.53
C THR A 162 -2.94 9.19 0.73
N LYS A 163 -1.60 9.28 0.85
CA LYS A 163 -0.80 10.28 0.15
C LYS A 163 -0.08 9.72 -1.08
N LEU A 164 -0.19 8.43 -1.34
CA LEU A 164 0.49 7.80 -2.46
C LEU A 164 0.13 8.41 -3.82
N PRO A 165 -1.14 8.75 -4.13
CA PRO A 165 -1.47 9.44 -5.37
C PRO A 165 -0.75 10.78 -5.52
N TRP A 166 -0.71 11.58 -4.44
CA TRP A 166 0.00 12.86 -4.39
C TRP A 166 1.51 12.68 -4.59
N LEU A 167 2.14 11.74 -3.86
CA LEU A 167 3.57 11.44 -3.99
C LEU A 167 3.99 11.07 -5.42
N LEU A 168 3.14 10.34 -6.14
CA LEU A 168 3.41 9.98 -7.53
C LEU A 168 3.17 11.14 -8.50
N ALA A 169 2.24 12.05 -8.18
CA ALA A 169 1.90 13.19 -9.02
C ALA A 169 2.95 14.31 -8.95
N THR A 170 3.64 14.45 -7.82
CA THR A 170 4.66 15.52 -7.62
C THR A 170 6.04 15.17 -8.16
N ALA A 171 6.23 13.98 -8.75
CA ALA A 171 7.51 13.50 -9.29
C ALA A 171 8.71 13.58 -8.32
N GLY A 172 8.43 13.69 -7.01
CA GLY A 172 9.46 13.81 -5.97
C GLY A 172 10.20 12.50 -5.73
N THR A 173 11.43 12.59 -5.21
CA THR A 173 12.20 11.42 -4.79
C THR A 173 11.84 11.08 -3.34
N THR A 174 11.34 9.86 -3.10
CA THR A 174 11.05 9.36 -1.74
C THR A 174 12.16 8.43 -1.26
N HIS A 175 12.86 8.82 -0.19
CA HIS A 175 13.88 7.97 0.43
C HIS A 175 13.27 7.09 1.53
N LEU A 176 13.41 5.78 1.37
CA LEU A 176 13.05 4.78 2.38
C LEU A 176 14.14 4.65 3.43
N ILE A 177 13.82 4.97 4.68
CA ILE A 177 14.75 4.83 5.80
C ILE A 177 14.25 3.73 6.73
N HIS A 178 14.89 2.56 6.65
CA HIS A 178 14.51 1.36 7.42
C HIS A 178 14.77 1.49 8.93
N LYS A 179 15.69 2.36 9.34
CA LYS A 179 15.99 2.68 10.74
C LYS A 179 16.35 4.15 10.85
N TRP A 180 15.67 4.89 11.72
CA TRP A 180 15.96 6.31 11.92
C TRP A 180 17.40 6.51 12.39
N ASN A 181 18.15 7.35 11.67
CA ASN A 181 19.50 7.78 12.01
C ASN A 181 19.67 9.26 11.66
N ALA A 182 19.76 10.13 12.67
CA ALA A 182 19.91 11.58 12.48
C ALA A 182 21.10 11.96 11.57
N ARG A 183 22.19 11.18 11.58
CA ARG A 183 23.38 11.49 10.79
C ARG A 183 23.19 11.22 9.29
N GLU A 184 22.48 10.14 8.95
CA GLU A 184 22.17 9.81 7.54
C GLU A 184 21.18 10.81 6.94
N ILE A 185 20.24 11.31 7.74
CA ILE A 185 19.24 12.30 7.32
C ILE A 185 19.90 13.61 6.89
N LEU A 186 20.93 14.06 7.61
CA LEU A 186 21.65 15.31 7.30
C LEU A 186 22.49 15.22 6.02
N GLN A 187 22.80 14.01 5.53
CA GLN A 187 23.59 13.79 4.31
C GLN A 187 22.75 13.69 3.04
N LEU A 188 21.42 13.62 3.14
CA LEU A 188 20.51 13.49 1.99
C LEU A 188 20.14 14.85 1.36
N ASN A 189 20.48 15.97 2.01
CA ASN A 189 20.18 17.34 1.56
C ASN A 189 21.44 18.13 1.15
N SER A 190 22.58 17.46 0.92
CA SER A 190 23.86 18.09 0.55
C SER A 190 24.30 17.74 -0.85
#